data_AF-A0A3M1L3K7-F1
#
_entry.id   AF-A0A3M1L3K7-F1
#
_cell.length_a   1.000
_cell.length_b   1.000
_cell.length_c   1.000
_cell.angle_alpha   90.00
_cell.angle_beta   90.00
_cell.angle_gamma   90.00
#
_symmetry.space_group_name_H-M   'P 1'
#
loop_
_entity.id
_entity.type
_entity.pdbx_description
1 polymer ?
#
loop_
_entity_poly.entity_id
_entity_poly.type
_entity_poly.pdbx_seq_one_letter_code
_entity_poly.pdbx_strand_id
1 'polypeptide(L)'
;MRFPAVLASLVILAGLAGCFPGENAERKPTPKPPPLPSDRYNVAFLIMDGVYNTELTAPFDIFQHTQYREGIRAMNVFTVADTHEPVTTFEGLRILPDFNYLTDSLPPIDILVVPSAEHHLDTDLENEHMLDFVRRTARTAQFVTSHCDGAFVLAKAGLLDSVVSTTFPGDLERYRQMFPHLRVEADVWFVHDGKFITSAGGARSFEAALYLCELLYGPEVARRLAKGLVIDWDLAAVPHHVVN
;
A
#
# COMPACT_ATOMS: atom_id res chain seq x y z
N MET A 1 -34.47 87.65 -23.05
CA MET A 1 -33.09 88.06 -23.39
C MET A 1 -32.12 87.06 -22.74
N ARG A 2 -31.07 86.66 -23.48
CA ARG A 2 -30.03 85.65 -23.17
C ARG A 2 -29.33 85.95 -21.81
N PHE A 3 -28.80 84.98 -21.05
CA PHE A 3 -27.61 84.14 -21.30
C PHE A 3 -27.56 82.91 -20.34
N PRO A 4 -26.70 81.89 -20.59
CA PRO A 4 -26.89 80.48 -20.24
C PRO A 4 -26.19 80.04 -18.95
N ALA A 5 -26.61 78.89 -18.41
CA ALA A 5 -25.91 78.16 -17.34
C ALA A 5 -25.31 76.85 -17.86
N VAL A 6 -24.05 76.65 -17.50
CA VAL A 6 -23.16 75.54 -17.86
C VAL A 6 -23.58 74.27 -17.13
N LEU A 7 -23.69 73.16 -17.85
CA LEU A 7 -23.95 71.83 -17.30
C LEU A 7 -22.62 71.19 -16.88
N ALA A 8 -22.39 71.03 -15.56
CA ALA A 8 -21.26 70.29 -15.01
C ALA A 8 -21.64 68.80 -14.88
N SER A 9 -21.01 67.95 -15.69
CA SER A 9 -21.17 66.50 -15.61
C SER A 9 -20.38 65.95 -14.43
N LEU A 10 -21.08 65.33 -13.47
CA LEU A 10 -20.51 64.60 -12.34
C LEU A 10 -19.95 63.26 -12.85
N VAL A 11 -18.63 63.10 -12.85
CA VAL A 11 -17.98 61.79 -13.07
C VAL A 11 -17.92 61.08 -11.72
N ILE A 12 -18.71 60.02 -11.56
CA ILE A 12 -18.64 59.13 -10.40
C ILE A 12 -17.45 58.19 -10.63
N LEU A 13 -16.39 58.38 -9.85
CA LEU A 13 -15.22 57.50 -9.82
C LEU A 13 -15.59 56.26 -8.98
N ALA A 14 -16.02 55.18 -9.64
CA ALA A 14 -16.20 53.88 -9.00
C ALA A 14 -14.82 53.25 -8.77
N GLY A 15 -14.36 53.23 -7.52
CA GLY A 15 -13.14 52.55 -7.11
C GLY A 15 -13.27 51.04 -7.34
N LEU A 16 -12.44 50.49 -8.21
CA LEU A 16 -12.23 49.05 -8.33
C LEU A 16 -11.43 48.58 -7.11
N ALA A 17 -12.14 48.16 -6.06
CA ALA A 17 -11.56 47.34 -5.01
C ALA A 17 -11.20 45.98 -5.61
N GLY A 18 -9.91 45.70 -5.75
CA GLY A 18 -9.42 44.39 -6.15
C GLY A 18 -9.80 43.35 -5.10
N CYS A 19 -10.65 42.39 -5.48
CA CYS A 19 -10.81 41.15 -4.75
C CYS A 19 -9.55 40.31 -4.95
N PHE A 20 -8.63 40.38 -3.99
CA PHE A 20 -7.70 39.28 -3.76
C PHE A 20 -8.48 38.20 -3.00
N PRO A 21 -8.67 36.99 -3.53
CA PRO A 21 -9.16 35.90 -2.71
C PRO A 21 -8.09 35.62 -1.64
N GLY A 22 -8.47 35.81 -0.37
CA GLY A 22 -7.60 35.54 0.76
C GLY A 22 -7.14 34.09 0.75
N GLU A 23 -5.83 33.90 0.71
CA GLU A 23 -5.16 32.71 1.22
C GLU A 23 -5.56 32.54 2.70
N ASN A 24 -6.59 31.73 2.92
CA ASN A 24 -6.84 31.03 4.17
C ASN A 24 -7.72 29.82 3.83
N ALA A 25 -7.23 28.98 2.92
CA ALA A 25 -7.61 27.58 2.97
C ALA A 25 -6.98 27.05 4.25
N GLU A 26 -7.79 26.85 5.30
CA GLU A 26 -7.38 26.13 6.49
C GLU A 26 -6.67 24.85 6.03
N ARG A 27 -5.35 24.74 6.26
CA ARG A 27 -4.64 23.48 6.03
C ARG A 27 -5.37 22.43 6.86
N LYS A 28 -6.07 21.51 6.20
CA LYS A 28 -6.63 20.33 6.88
C LYS A 28 -5.49 19.71 7.70
N PRO A 29 -5.71 19.42 8.99
CA PRO A 29 -4.66 18.82 9.81
C PRO A 29 -4.21 17.54 9.13
N THR A 30 -2.90 17.45 8.87
CA THR A 30 -2.31 16.22 8.35
C THR A 30 -2.56 15.11 9.38
N PRO A 31 -2.87 13.88 8.92
CA PRO A 31 -3.07 12.76 9.81
C PRO A 31 -1.84 12.60 10.70
N LYS A 32 -2.04 12.43 12.02
CA LYS A 32 -0.91 12.14 12.90
C LYS A 32 -0.55 10.66 12.69
N PRO A 33 0.72 10.33 12.38
CA PRO A 33 1.13 8.95 12.22
C PRO A 33 0.84 8.12 13.48
N PRO A 34 0.63 6.79 13.33
CA PRO A 34 0.42 5.91 14.47
C PRO A 34 1.68 5.89 15.36
N PRO A 35 1.55 5.54 16.66
CA PRO A 35 2.72 5.33 17.50
C PRO A 35 3.61 4.23 16.93
N LEU A 36 4.92 4.50 16.82
CA LEU A 36 5.91 3.55 16.31
C LEU A 36 6.96 3.21 17.39
N PRO A 37 6.65 2.36 18.38
CA PRO A 37 7.65 1.83 19.30
C PRO A 37 8.87 1.25 18.56
N SER A 38 10.07 1.60 19.01
CA SER A 38 11.33 1.25 18.32
C SER A 38 11.72 -0.23 18.44
N ASP A 39 11.08 -0.95 19.35
CA ASP A 39 11.29 -2.38 19.61
C ASP A 39 10.42 -3.28 18.71
N ARG A 40 9.79 -2.73 17.67
CA ARG A 40 8.88 -3.43 16.76
C ARG A 40 9.40 -3.42 15.31
N TYR A 41 8.90 -4.33 14.48
CA TYR A 41 9.12 -4.26 13.03
C TYR A 41 8.21 -3.20 12.43
N ASN A 42 8.71 -2.37 11.52
CA ASN A 42 7.88 -1.43 10.78
C ASN A 42 7.35 -2.08 9.50
N VAL A 43 6.03 -2.16 9.38
CA VAL A 43 5.33 -2.82 8.28
C VAL A 43 4.51 -1.79 7.52
N ALA A 44 4.99 -1.44 6.33
CA ALA A 44 4.35 -0.46 5.47
C ALA A 44 3.45 -1.15 4.44
N PHE A 45 2.20 -0.71 4.36
CA PHE A 45 1.23 -1.11 3.35
C PHE A 45 1.11 -0.03 2.29
N LEU A 46 1.54 -0.33 1.07
CA LEU A 46 1.31 0.58 -0.06
C LEU A 46 -0.18 0.56 -0.40
N ILE A 47 -0.85 1.70 -0.24
CA ILE A 47 -2.26 1.87 -0.62
C ILE A 47 -2.36 2.90 -1.75
N MET A 48 -3.31 2.66 -2.64
CA MET A 48 -3.60 3.48 -3.82
C MET A 48 -5.10 3.45 -4.10
N ASP A 49 -5.59 4.41 -4.89
CA ASP A 49 -6.97 4.36 -5.36
C ASP A 49 -7.22 3.03 -6.07
N GLY A 50 -8.35 2.40 -5.75
CA GLY A 50 -8.68 1.07 -6.23
C GLY A 50 -7.98 -0.07 -5.48
N VAL A 51 -7.27 0.15 -4.36
CA VAL A 51 -6.72 -0.95 -3.55
C VAL A 51 -7.84 -1.91 -3.11
N TYR A 52 -7.61 -3.22 -3.19
CA TYR A 52 -8.62 -4.21 -2.82
C TYR A 52 -8.70 -4.40 -1.30
N ASN A 53 -9.93 -4.34 -0.76
CA ASN A 53 -10.16 -4.39 0.69
C ASN A 53 -9.52 -5.61 1.35
N THR A 54 -9.82 -6.82 0.87
CA THR A 54 -9.38 -8.06 1.54
C THR A 54 -7.87 -8.21 1.50
N GLU A 55 -7.23 -7.79 0.42
CA GLU A 55 -5.79 -7.94 0.23
C GLU A 55 -4.97 -6.95 1.03
N LEU A 56 -5.58 -5.82 1.37
CA LEU A 56 -5.09 -4.90 2.36
C LEU A 56 -5.38 -5.42 3.77
N THR A 57 -6.64 -5.64 4.13
CA THR A 57 -7.07 -5.83 5.52
C THR A 57 -6.69 -7.19 6.09
N ALA A 58 -6.63 -8.26 5.30
CA ALA A 58 -6.26 -9.58 5.81
C ALA A 58 -4.82 -9.62 6.40
N PRO A 59 -3.77 -9.26 5.64
CA PRO A 59 -2.43 -9.12 6.19
C PRO A 59 -2.35 -8.04 7.28
N PHE A 60 -3.08 -6.93 7.13
CA PHE A 60 -3.10 -5.86 8.12
C PHE A 60 -3.59 -6.38 9.48
N ASP A 61 -4.68 -7.15 9.51
CA ASP A 61 -5.23 -7.74 10.74
C ASP A 61 -4.24 -8.72 11.37
N ILE A 62 -3.62 -9.62 10.60
CA ILE A 62 -2.65 -10.58 11.12
C ILE A 62 -1.46 -9.86 11.78
N PHE A 63 -0.88 -8.89 11.07
CA PHE A 63 0.29 -8.15 11.53
C PHE A 63 -0.04 -7.24 12.72
N GLN A 64 -1.19 -6.56 12.70
CA GLN A 64 -1.61 -5.69 13.78
C GLN A 64 -1.90 -6.46 15.07
N HIS A 65 -2.38 -7.71 14.99
CA HIS A 65 -2.62 -8.54 16.16
C HIS A 65 -1.34 -9.08 16.83
N THR A 66 -0.16 -8.93 16.22
CA THR A 66 1.12 -9.28 16.87
C THR A 66 1.35 -8.49 18.15
N GLN A 67 0.79 -7.29 18.29
CA GLN A 67 0.92 -6.46 19.50
C GLN A 67 0.31 -7.08 20.76
N TYR A 68 -0.60 -8.06 20.60
CA TYR A 68 -1.23 -8.78 21.71
C TYR A 68 -0.52 -10.09 22.04
N ARG A 69 0.68 -10.31 21.49
CA ARG A 69 1.49 -11.51 21.71
C ARG A 69 2.75 -11.15 22.48
N GLU A 70 3.00 -11.88 23.55
CA GLU A 70 4.18 -11.72 24.38
C GLU A 70 5.36 -12.52 23.82
N GLY A 71 6.59 -12.07 24.13
CA GLY A 71 7.81 -12.80 23.80
C GLY A 71 8.23 -12.73 22.33
N ILE A 72 7.56 -11.89 21.51
CA ILE A 72 7.92 -11.65 20.11
C ILE A 72 8.18 -10.17 19.86
N ARG A 73 8.95 -9.87 18.81
CA ARG A 73 9.06 -8.52 18.26
C ARG A 73 7.79 -8.20 17.48
N ALA A 74 6.84 -7.50 18.08
CA ALA A 74 5.57 -7.12 17.44
C ALA A 74 5.78 -6.20 16.23
N MET A 75 4.70 -5.93 15.50
CA MET A 75 4.71 -5.10 14.29
C MET A 75 4.03 -3.74 14.52
N ASN A 76 4.65 -2.69 14.02
CA ASN A 76 4.05 -1.39 13.77
C ASN A 76 3.46 -1.42 12.36
N VAL A 77 2.14 -1.49 12.25
CA VAL A 77 1.45 -1.56 10.96
C VAL A 77 0.94 -0.18 10.59
N PHE A 78 1.28 0.28 9.39
CA PHE A 78 0.85 1.58 8.88
C PHE A 78 0.74 1.59 7.36
N THR A 79 -0.02 2.55 6.85
CA THR A 79 -0.27 2.75 5.42
C THR A 79 0.61 3.85 4.84
N VAL A 80 0.98 3.71 3.57
CA VAL A 80 1.73 4.71 2.81
C VAL A 80 1.07 4.93 1.45
N ALA A 81 0.94 6.19 1.03
CA ALA A 81 0.44 6.60 -0.28
C ALA A 81 1.29 7.76 -0.82
N ASP A 82 1.05 8.25 -2.03
CA ASP A 82 1.67 9.47 -2.55
C ASP A 82 0.93 10.76 -2.13
N THR A 83 -0.09 10.61 -1.28
CA THR A 83 -1.02 11.65 -0.89
C THR A 83 -1.33 11.57 0.62
N HIS A 84 -1.82 12.68 1.18
CA HIS A 84 -2.48 12.71 2.50
C HIS A 84 -4.01 12.78 2.37
N GLU A 85 -4.55 12.88 1.15
CA GLU A 85 -5.99 12.83 0.94
C GLU A 85 -6.49 11.37 1.02
N PRO A 86 -7.77 11.15 1.35
CA PRO A 86 -8.33 9.81 1.40
C PRO A 86 -8.22 9.07 0.06
N VAL A 87 -7.76 7.83 0.14
CA VAL A 87 -7.76 6.85 -0.95
C VAL A 87 -9.08 6.08 -0.93
N THR A 88 -9.69 5.85 -2.09
CA THR A 88 -10.91 5.04 -2.22
C THR A 88 -10.54 3.62 -2.65
N THR A 89 -10.91 2.62 -1.86
CA THR A 89 -10.67 1.21 -2.19
C THR A 89 -11.58 0.75 -3.33
N PHE A 90 -11.25 -0.35 -3.99
CA PHE A 90 -12.05 -0.90 -5.10
C PHE A 90 -13.51 -1.11 -4.71
N GLU A 91 -13.77 -1.60 -3.49
CA GLU A 91 -15.12 -1.83 -2.99
C GLU A 91 -15.73 -0.62 -2.25
N GLY A 92 -15.08 0.56 -2.32
CA GLY A 92 -15.66 1.86 -1.94
C GLY A 92 -15.43 2.34 -0.51
N LEU A 93 -14.51 1.74 0.25
CA LEU A 93 -14.07 2.29 1.54
C LEU A 93 -13.16 3.50 1.31
N ARG A 94 -13.14 4.45 2.24
CA ARG A 94 -12.18 5.57 2.22
C ARG A 94 -11.18 5.42 3.35
N ILE A 95 -9.90 5.37 2.99
CA ILE A 95 -8.78 5.17 3.90
C ILE A 95 -7.91 6.42 3.87
N LEU A 96 -7.60 6.94 5.05
CA LEU A 96 -6.69 8.08 5.20
C LEU A 96 -5.26 7.52 5.38
N PRO A 97 -4.31 7.82 4.46
CA PRO A 97 -2.95 7.31 4.58
C PRO A 97 -2.24 7.85 5.82
N ASP A 98 -1.46 7.01 6.50
CA ASP A 98 -0.65 7.44 7.66
C ASP A 98 0.55 8.28 7.23
N PHE A 99 1.13 7.98 6.06
CA PHE A 99 2.26 8.71 5.50
C PHE A 99 2.12 8.93 3.99
N ASN A 100 2.66 10.07 3.55
CA ASN A 100 2.90 10.37 2.16
C ASN A 100 4.36 10.04 1.79
N TYR A 101 4.62 9.00 1.01
CA TYR A 101 5.97 8.55 0.66
C TYR A 101 6.76 9.49 -0.27
N LEU A 102 6.13 10.55 -0.80
CA LEU A 102 6.79 11.60 -1.59
C LEU A 102 7.28 12.77 -0.74
N THR A 103 6.58 13.08 0.35
CA THR A 103 6.78 14.33 1.09
C THR A 103 7.16 14.13 2.56
N ASP A 104 6.81 13.00 3.16
CA ASP A 104 7.10 12.72 4.55
C ASP A 104 8.47 12.04 4.73
N SER A 105 9.03 12.20 5.93
CA SER A 105 10.11 11.34 6.39
C SER A 105 9.52 10.04 6.93
N LEU A 106 9.76 8.93 6.24
CA LEU A 106 9.29 7.61 6.67
C LEU A 106 10.21 6.99 7.73
N PRO A 107 9.66 6.19 8.67
CA PRO A 107 10.49 5.30 9.48
C PRO A 107 11.20 4.25 8.59
N PRO A 108 12.27 3.61 9.07
CA PRO A 108 12.84 2.45 8.37
C PRO A 108 11.76 1.39 8.18
N ILE A 109 11.57 0.89 6.95
CA ILE A 109 10.55 -0.13 6.65
C ILE A 109 11.23 -1.49 6.65
N ASP A 110 10.86 -2.34 7.61
CA ASP A 110 11.37 -3.71 7.72
C ASP A 110 10.63 -4.66 6.77
N ILE A 111 9.32 -4.44 6.60
CA ILE A 111 8.44 -5.28 5.76
C ILE A 111 7.60 -4.36 4.88
N LEU A 112 7.66 -4.55 3.56
CA LEU A 112 6.79 -3.86 2.61
C LEU A 112 5.68 -4.82 2.14
N VAL A 113 4.44 -4.37 2.23
CA VAL A 113 3.26 -5.09 1.72
C VAL A 113 2.70 -4.33 0.53
N VAL A 114 2.51 -5.03 -0.59
CA VAL A 114 1.93 -4.51 -1.83
C VAL A 114 0.66 -5.30 -2.16
N PRO A 115 -0.52 -4.85 -1.68
CA PRO A 115 -1.82 -5.40 -2.10
C PRO A 115 -2.08 -5.15 -3.59
N SER A 116 -3.10 -5.80 -4.18
CA SER A 116 -3.59 -5.38 -5.49
C SER A 116 -4.33 -4.05 -5.42
N ALA A 117 -4.28 -3.31 -6.52
CA ALA A 117 -5.14 -2.18 -6.81
C ALA A 117 -5.67 -2.27 -8.24
N GLU A 118 -6.80 -1.62 -8.50
CA GLU A 118 -7.56 -1.66 -9.76
C GLU A 118 -6.69 -1.52 -11.02
N HIS A 119 -5.63 -0.70 -10.98
CA HIS A 119 -4.80 -0.36 -12.12
C HIS A 119 -3.38 -0.99 -12.08
N HIS A 120 -3.14 -1.98 -11.21
CA HIS A 120 -1.85 -2.70 -11.12
C HIS A 120 -1.54 -3.57 -12.35
N LEU A 121 -2.49 -3.72 -13.27
CA LEU A 121 -2.29 -4.40 -14.55
C LEU A 121 -2.01 -3.44 -15.72
N ASP A 122 -2.13 -2.12 -15.50
CA ASP A 122 -2.00 -1.08 -16.53
C ASP A 122 -1.37 0.23 -16.02
N THR A 123 -2.16 1.28 -15.78
CA THR A 123 -1.66 2.66 -15.64
C THR A 123 -0.81 2.87 -14.39
N ASP A 124 -1.02 2.09 -13.32
CA ASP A 124 -0.16 2.20 -12.14
C ASP A 124 1.27 1.74 -12.44
N LEU A 125 1.45 0.83 -13.41
CA LEU A 125 2.78 0.38 -13.82
C LEU A 125 3.56 1.45 -14.60
N GLU A 126 2.95 2.58 -14.94
CA GLU A 126 3.60 3.75 -15.54
C GLU A 126 3.98 4.80 -14.47
N ASN A 127 3.54 4.62 -13.22
CA ASN A 127 3.82 5.53 -12.12
C ASN A 127 5.24 5.31 -11.57
N GLU A 128 6.22 6.03 -12.14
CA GLU A 128 7.62 5.93 -11.69
C GLU A 128 7.83 6.36 -10.24
N HIS A 129 6.99 7.23 -9.68
CA HIS A 129 7.09 7.63 -8.27
C HIS A 129 6.78 6.45 -7.33
N MET A 130 5.71 5.70 -7.62
CA MET A 130 5.38 4.48 -6.91
C MET A 130 6.48 3.42 -7.09
N LEU A 131 6.90 3.17 -8.35
CA LEU A 131 7.92 2.16 -8.64
C LEU A 131 9.25 2.48 -7.93
N ASP A 132 9.67 3.75 -7.91
CA ASP A 132 10.87 4.17 -7.21
C ASP A 132 10.74 4.09 -5.69
N PHE A 133 9.57 4.35 -5.13
CA PHE A 133 9.31 4.08 -3.71
C PHE A 133 9.48 2.60 -3.40
N VAL A 134 8.85 1.72 -4.18
CA VAL A 134 8.93 0.26 -4.02
C VAL A 134 10.37 -0.24 -4.16
N ARG A 135 11.10 0.19 -5.21
CA ARG A 135 12.52 -0.15 -5.42
C ARG A 135 13.40 0.29 -4.25
N ARG A 136 13.27 1.53 -3.79
CA ARG A 136 14.09 2.07 -2.70
C ARG A 136 13.82 1.34 -1.39
N THR A 137 12.55 1.11 -1.06
CA THR A 137 12.15 0.42 0.17
C THR A 137 12.63 -1.04 0.15
N ALA A 138 12.45 -1.73 -0.99
CA ALA A 138 12.87 -3.11 -1.13
C ALA A 138 14.37 -3.31 -0.93
N ARG A 139 15.24 -2.31 -1.16
CA ARG A 139 16.69 -2.44 -0.94
C ARG A 139 17.06 -2.77 0.50
N THR A 140 16.33 -2.22 1.46
CA THR A 140 16.64 -2.37 2.90
C THR A 140 15.62 -3.21 3.66
N ALA A 141 14.43 -3.43 3.10
CA ALA A 141 13.42 -4.29 3.71
C ALA A 141 13.94 -5.72 3.88
N GLN A 142 13.60 -6.31 5.03
CA GLN A 142 13.86 -7.71 5.36
C GLN A 142 12.95 -8.64 4.56
N PHE A 143 11.69 -8.22 4.36
CA PHE A 143 10.72 -8.93 3.51
C PHE A 143 9.92 -7.96 2.64
N VAL A 144 9.54 -8.42 1.45
CA VAL A 144 8.60 -7.73 0.56
C VAL A 144 7.54 -8.74 0.15
N THR A 145 6.29 -8.45 0.49
CA THR A 145 5.16 -9.33 0.17
C THR A 145 4.21 -8.65 -0.80
N SER A 146 3.63 -9.42 -1.73
CA SER A 146 2.56 -8.96 -2.61
C SER A 146 1.35 -9.88 -2.59
N HIS A 147 0.18 -9.31 -2.87
CA HIS A 147 -1.08 -10.04 -2.97
C HIS A 147 -1.72 -9.74 -4.33
N CYS A 148 -2.14 -10.79 -5.04
CA CYS A 148 -2.75 -10.70 -6.38
C CYS A 148 -1.87 -9.81 -7.28
N ASP A 149 -2.43 -8.78 -7.91
CA ASP A 149 -1.72 -7.96 -8.89
C ASP A 149 -0.65 -7.04 -8.31
N GLY A 150 -0.49 -6.98 -6.98
CA GLY A 150 0.71 -6.39 -6.37
C GLY A 150 2.01 -7.02 -6.89
N ALA A 151 1.97 -8.28 -7.37
CA ALA A 151 3.09 -8.94 -8.02
C ALA A 151 3.52 -8.27 -9.34
N PHE A 152 2.61 -7.60 -10.06
CA PHE A 152 2.92 -6.85 -11.28
C PHE A 152 3.74 -5.60 -10.97
N VAL A 153 3.45 -4.92 -9.85
CA VAL A 153 4.24 -3.78 -9.37
C VAL A 153 5.68 -4.22 -9.05
N LEU A 154 5.83 -5.33 -8.30
CA LEU A 154 7.15 -5.85 -7.98
C LEU A 154 7.93 -6.31 -9.23
N ALA A 155 7.24 -6.95 -10.19
CA ALA A 155 7.82 -7.34 -11.46
C ALA A 155 8.27 -6.13 -12.28
N LYS A 156 7.41 -5.11 -12.43
CA LYS A 156 7.73 -3.86 -13.15
C LYS A 156 8.86 -3.09 -12.48
N ALA A 157 8.98 -3.18 -11.17
CA ALA A 157 10.10 -2.61 -10.42
C ALA A 157 11.43 -3.35 -10.66
N GLY A 158 11.43 -4.51 -11.34
CA GLY A 158 12.61 -5.35 -11.60
C GLY A 158 13.03 -6.17 -10.38
N LEU A 159 12.16 -6.31 -9.37
CA LEU A 159 12.50 -6.95 -8.11
C LEU A 159 12.39 -8.47 -8.17
N LEU A 160 11.62 -9.00 -9.13
CA LEU A 160 11.32 -10.42 -9.24
C LEU A 160 12.18 -11.15 -10.30
N ASP A 161 13.04 -10.44 -11.02
CA ASP A 161 13.81 -10.95 -12.17
C ASP A 161 14.68 -12.17 -11.89
N SER A 162 15.07 -12.37 -10.63
CA SER A 162 15.96 -13.45 -10.20
C SER A 162 15.30 -14.46 -9.27
N VAL A 163 14.02 -14.30 -8.96
CA VAL A 163 13.28 -15.15 -8.01
C VAL A 163 12.09 -15.83 -8.68
N VAL A 164 11.52 -16.86 -8.04
CA VAL A 164 10.25 -17.45 -8.43
C VAL A 164 9.12 -16.61 -7.84
N SER A 165 8.06 -16.39 -8.62
CA SER A 165 6.87 -15.66 -8.17
C SER A 165 5.57 -16.31 -8.63
N THR A 166 4.47 -15.94 -7.98
CA THR A 166 3.11 -16.22 -8.40
C THR A 166 2.26 -14.93 -8.35
N THR A 167 1.05 -14.99 -8.87
CA THR A 167 0.06 -13.91 -8.79
C THR A 167 -1.35 -14.53 -8.73
N PHE A 168 -2.40 -13.72 -8.88
CA PHE A 168 -3.77 -14.21 -8.96
C PHE A 168 -3.95 -15.23 -10.10
N PRO A 169 -4.65 -16.37 -9.87
CA PRO A 169 -4.78 -17.42 -10.86
C PRO A 169 -5.35 -16.97 -12.20
N GLY A 170 -6.28 -16.01 -12.19
CA GLY A 170 -6.88 -15.45 -13.40
C GLY A 170 -5.90 -14.64 -14.26
N ASP A 171 -4.85 -14.09 -13.66
CA ASP A 171 -3.92 -13.17 -14.29
C ASP A 171 -2.54 -13.78 -14.58
N LEU A 172 -2.32 -15.06 -14.26
CA LEU A 172 -1.06 -15.77 -14.51
C LEU A 172 -0.61 -15.70 -15.97
N GLU A 173 -1.54 -15.85 -16.91
CA GLU A 173 -1.21 -15.80 -18.35
C GLU A 173 -0.78 -14.40 -18.77
N ARG A 174 -1.52 -13.37 -18.33
CA ARG A 174 -1.16 -11.97 -18.57
C ARG A 174 0.18 -11.62 -17.92
N TYR A 175 0.43 -12.13 -16.72
CA TYR A 175 1.69 -11.94 -15.99
C TYR A 175 2.89 -12.50 -16.76
N ARG A 176 2.77 -13.72 -17.28
CA ARG A 176 3.80 -14.34 -18.15
C ARG A 176 4.00 -13.59 -19.46
N GLN A 177 2.93 -13.07 -20.07
CA GLN A 177 3.02 -12.30 -21.31
C GLN A 177 3.71 -10.96 -21.10
N MET A 178 3.41 -10.26 -20.00
CA MET A 178 4.00 -8.96 -19.68
C MET A 178 5.45 -9.07 -19.22
N PHE A 179 5.79 -10.15 -18.50
CA PHE A 179 7.12 -10.37 -17.95
C PHE A 179 7.65 -11.77 -18.33
N PRO A 180 7.98 -12.01 -19.62
CA PRO A 180 8.33 -13.33 -20.13
C PRO A 180 9.66 -13.87 -19.60
N HIS A 181 10.47 -13.04 -18.94
CA HIS A 181 11.71 -13.42 -18.30
C HIS A 181 11.52 -13.97 -16.88
N LEU A 182 10.34 -13.81 -16.27
CA LEU A 182 10.08 -14.27 -14.91
C LEU A 182 9.84 -15.78 -14.81
N ARG A 183 10.23 -16.34 -13.67
CA ARG A 183 9.92 -17.72 -13.29
C ARG A 183 8.58 -17.73 -12.54
N VAL A 184 7.49 -17.95 -13.29
CA VAL A 184 6.12 -17.86 -12.76
C VAL A 184 5.54 -19.24 -12.45
N GLU A 185 5.17 -19.46 -11.20
CA GLU A 185 4.53 -20.68 -10.72
C GLU A 185 3.00 -20.56 -10.68
N ALA A 186 2.32 -21.66 -11.00
CA ALA A 186 0.87 -21.78 -10.96
C ALA A 186 0.45 -22.80 -9.88
N ASP A 187 -0.84 -22.88 -9.61
CA ASP A 187 -1.44 -23.88 -8.71
C ASP A 187 -0.91 -23.85 -7.25
N VAL A 188 -0.41 -22.67 -6.83
CA VAL A 188 0.02 -22.36 -5.46
C VAL A 188 -0.65 -21.08 -4.96
N TRP A 189 -0.89 -20.97 -3.66
CA TRP A 189 -1.46 -19.78 -3.04
C TRP A 189 -0.42 -18.72 -2.67
N PHE A 190 0.82 -19.16 -2.46
CA PHE A 190 1.96 -18.26 -2.38
C PHE A 190 3.27 -18.96 -2.76
N VAL A 191 4.25 -18.14 -3.16
CA VAL A 191 5.65 -18.52 -3.35
C VAL A 191 6.51 -17.68 -2.42
N HIS A 192 7.52 -18.30 -1.80
CA HIS A 192 8.58 -17.62 -1.08
C HIS A 192 9.94 -17.94 -1.71
N ASP A 193 10.65 -16.91 -2.17
CA ASP A 193 12.02 -17.00 -2.70
C ASP A 193 12.84 -15.78 -2.23
N GLY A 194 13.91 -16.05 -1.48
CA GLY A 194 14.77 -15.04 -0.88
C GLY A 194 14.04 -14.19 0.18
N LYS A 195 13.73 -12.94 -0.16
CA LYS A 195 12.95 -12.02 0.71
C LYS A 195 11.57 -11.71 0.17
N PHE A 196 11.21 -12.30 -0.97
CA PHE A 196 9.96 -12.01 -1.67
C PHE A 196 8.94 -13.10 -1.37
N ILE A 197 7.75 -12.69 -0.93
CA ILE A 197 6.60 -13.56 -0.75
C ILE A 197 5.51 -13.05 -1.69
N THR A 198 5.19 -13.80 -2.73
CA THR A 198 4.14 -13.40 -3.69
C THR A 198 2.95 -14.32 -3.51
N SER A 199 1.74 -13.77 -3.45
CA SER A 199 0.52 -14.52 -3.14
C SER A 199 -0.56 -14.32 -4.19
N ALA A 200 -1.41 -15.32 -4.35
CA ALA A 200 -2.62 -15.27 -5.16
C ALA A 200 -3.61 -14.17 -4.73
N GLY A 201 -3.50 -13.65 -3.51
CA GLY A 201 -4.35 -12.57 -3.00
C GLY A 201 -5.78 -13.03 -2.65
N GLY A 202 -6.74 -12.11 -2.73
CA GLY A 202 -8.07 -12.30 -2.13
C GLY A 202 -8.00 -12.80 -0.68
N ALA A 203 -8.80 -13.81 -0.33
CA ALA A 203 -8.77 -14.42 1.00
C ALA A 203 -7.45 -15.17 1.30
N ARG A 204 -6.68 -15.57 0.28
CA ARG A 204 -5.37 -16.23 0.46
C ARG A 204 -4.30 -15.27 0.99
N SER A 205 -4.59 -13.96 1.02
CA SER A 205 -3.74 -12.96 1.68
C SER A 205 -3.54 -13.24 3.18
N PHE A 206 -4.50 -13.88 3.85
CA PHE A 206 -4.32 -14.36 5.22
C PHE A 206 -3.21 -15.41 5.33
N GLU A 207 -3.10 -16.29 4.34
CA GLU A 207 -2.16 -17.41 4.37
C GLU A 207 -0.72 -16.94 4.20
N ALA A 208 -0.47 -16.05 3.24
CA ALA A 208 0.85 -15.45 3.07
C ALA A 208 1.28 -14.62 4.29
N ALA A 209 0.34 -13.91 4.93
CA ALA A 209 0.62 -13.17 6.16
C ALA A 209 0.93 -14.09 7.35
N LEU A 210 0.12 -15.15 7.54
CA LEU A 210 0.35 -16.15 8.58
C LEU A 210 1.65 -16.92 8.35
N TYR A 211 1.99 -17.22 7.10
CA TYR A 211 3.26 -17.80 6.73
C TYR A 211 4.44 -16.91 7.13
N LEU A 212 4.40 -15.60 6.84
CA LEU A 212 5.45 -14.67 7.28
C LEU A 212 5.56 -14.62 8.81
N CYS A 213 4.44 -14.64 9.53
CA CYS A 213 4.46 -14.73 10.98
C CYS A 213 5.04 -16.07 11.47
N GLU A 214 4.76 -17.19 10.81
CA GLU A 214 5.35 -18.49 11.13
C GLU A 214 6.86 -18.51 10.88
N LEU A 215 7.31 -17.87 9.80
CA LEU A 215 8.72 -17.73 9.49
C LEU A 215 9.47 -16.90 10.54
N LEU A 216 8.87 -15.80 11.01
CA LEU A 216 9.48 -14.89 11.99
C LEU A 216 9.39 -15.38 13.43
N TYR A 217 8.28 -16.00 13.80
CA TYR A 217 7.93 -16.27 15.20
C TYR A 217 7.69 -17.74 15.53
N GLY A 218 7.76 -18.61 14.53
CA GLY A 218 7.50 -20.04 14.65
C GLY A 218 6.01 -20.42 14.60
N PRO A 219 5.72 -21.72 14.41
CA PRO A 219 4.38 -22.23 14.14
C PRO A 219 3.39 -22.05 15.30
N GLU A 220 3.89 -22.02 16.54
CA GLU A 220 3.01 -21.81 17.70
C GLU A 220 2.41 -20.40 17.71
N VAL A 221 3.23 -19.37 17.45
CA VAL A 221 2.76 -17.98 17.42
C VAL A 221 1.82 -17.76 16.24
N ALA A 222 2.16 -18.28 15.07
CA ALA A 222 1.29 -18.20 13.89
C ALA A 222 -0.09 -18.84 14.13
N ARG A 223 -0.14 -20.05 14.71
CA ARG A 223 -1.41 -20.69 15.08
C ARG A 223 -2.20 -19.88 16.12
N ARG A 224 -1.53 -19.24 17.08
CA ARG A 224 -2.20 -18.37 18.07
C ARG A 224 -2.77 -17.12 17.43
N LEU A 225 -2.06 -16.52 16.46
CA LEU A 225 -2.55 -15.40 15.66
C LEU A 225 -3.79 -15.81 14.86
N ALA A 226 -3.69 -16.88 14.08
CA ALA A 226 -4.78 -17.44 13.28
C ALA A 226 -6.02 -17.74 14.12
N LYS A 227 -5.86 -18.40 15.28
CA LYS A 227 -6.96 -18.69 16.21
C LYS A 227 -7.67 -17.43 16.70
N GLY A 228 -6.97 -16.30 16.83
CA GLY A 228 -7.58 -15.01 17.19
C GLY A 228 -8.57 -14.49 16.14
N LEU A 229 -8.37 -14.87 14.88
CA LEU A 229 -9.25 -14.54 13.75
C LEU A 229 -10.14 -15.72 13.34
N VAL A 230 -10.19 -16.79 14.15
CA VAL A 230 -10.97 -18.00 13.86
C VAL A 230 -10.55 -18.69 12.55
N ILE A 231 -9.24 -18.68 12.28
CA ILE A 231 -8.62 -19.38 11.15
C ILE A 231 -7.94 -20.64 11.67
N ASP A 232 -8.27 -21.79 11.09
CA ASP A 232 -7.58 -23.06 11.33
C ASP A 232 -6.31 -23.11 10.48
N TRP A 233 -5.21 -22.59 11.03
CA TRP A 233 -3.92 -22.52 10.34
C TRP A 233 -3.12 -23.83 10.43
N ASP A 234 -2.86 -24.41 9.26
CA ASP A 234 -1.92 -25.51 9.06
C ASP A 234 -1.15 -25.28 7.75
N LEU A 235 0.11 -24.87 7.85
CA LEU A 235 0.97 -24.60 6.71
C LEU A 235 1.09 -25.82 5.77
N ALA A 236 1.03 -27.05 6.30
CA ALA A 236 1.14 -28.26 5.48
C ALA A 236 -0.09 -28.49 4.58
N ALA A 237 -1.24 -27.88 4.91
CA ALA A 237 -2.47 -27.98 4.14
C ALA A 237 -2.63 -26.86 3.09
N VAL A 238 -1.73 -25.88 3.09
CA VAL A 238 -1.76 -24.74 2.17
C VAL A 238 -0.89 -25.04 0.95
N PRO A 239 -1.42 -25.05 -0.28
CA PRO A 239 -0.60 -25.10 -1.49
C PRO A 239 0.40 -23.93 -1.56
N HIS A 240 1.69 -24.22 -1.46
CA HIS A 240 2.74 -23.21 -1.51
C HIS A 240 4.07 -23.80 -2.01
N HIS A 241 4.98 -22.91 -2.41
CA HIS A 241 6.36 -23.27 -2.74
C HIS A 241 7.35 -22.36 -2.02
N VAL A 242 8.31 -22.97 -1.33
CA VAL A 242 9.47 -22.27 -0.74
C VAL A 242 10.72 -22.68 -1.50
N VAL A 243 11.38 -21.72 -2.13
CA VAL A 243 12.64 -21.94 -2.86
C VAL A 243 13.78 -21.91 -1.85
N ASN A 244 14.49 -23.02 -1.73
CA ASN A 244 15.67 -23.17 -0.86
C ASN A 244 16.97 -22.77 -1.57
#